data_AF-A0A2R3JQ46-F1
#
_entry.id   AF-A0A2R3JQ46-F1
#
_cell.length_a   1.000
_cell.length_b   1.000
_cell.length_c   1.000
_cell.angle_alpha   90.00
_cell.angle_beta   90.00
_cell.angle_gamma   90.00
#
_symmetry.space_group_name_H-M   'P 1'
#
loop_
_entity.id
_entity.type
_entity.pdbx_description
1 polymer ?
#
loop_
_entity_poly.entity_id
_entity_poly.type
_entity_poly.pdbx_seq_one_letter_code
_entity_poly.pdbx_strand_id
1 'polypeptide(L)'
;MAKQPFHWSISNLFATVLLVVGAGLLVIALLTQFGTRLSVEATVTAAILFLAGLIFFKPTPFWLLISTISLISLCTGYAAYFSTPYTWLGAIIATVVMAGIVSYGFNLGQVMKRRRSRWYQ
;
A
#
# COMPACT_ATOMS: atom_id res chain seq x y z
N MET A 1 -8.55 -21.22 22.63
CA MET A 1 -7.88 -20.56 21.50
C MET A 1 -6.47 -20.16 21.93
N ALA A 2 -5.45 -20.96 21.58
CA ALA A 2 -4.06 -20.61 21.88
C ALA A 2 -3.63 -19.47 20.95
N LYS A 3 -3.32 -18.29 21.51
CA LYS A 3 -2.67 -17.21 20.78
C LYS A 3 -1.25 -17.69 20.45
N GLN A 4 -1.01 -18.07 19.20
CA GLN A 4 0.35 -18.34 18.75
C GLN A 4 1.20 -17.08 18.97
N PRO A 5 2.40 -17.19 19.55
CA PRO A 5 3.24 -16.03 19.81
C PRO A 5 3.58 -15.36 18.47
N PHE A 6 3.33 -14.05 18.40
CA PHE A 6 3.69 -13.22 17.26
C PHE A 6 5.22 -13.18 17.17
N HIS A 7 5.81 -14.15 16.47
CA HIS A 7 7.24 -14.18 16.21
C HIS A 7 7.55 -13.03 15.25
N TRP A 8 8.18 -11.98 15.77
CA TRP A 8 8.74 -10.90 14.97
C TRP A 8 9.87 -11.45 14.11
N SER A 9 9.53 -11.90 12.91
CA SER A 9 10.51 -12.19 11.86
C SER A 9 11.17 -10.88 11.41
N ILE A 10 12.44 -10.94 11.03
CA ILE A 10 13.17 -9.83 10.39
C ILE A 10 12.36 -9.23 9.23
N SER A 11 11.61 -10.06 8.50
CA SER A 11 10.69 -9.61 7.44
C SER A 11 9.59 -8.68 7.95
N ASN A 12 9.02 -8.95 9.14
CA ASN A 12 7.96 -8.14 9.72
C ASN A 12 8.49 -6.83 10.30
N LEU A 13 9.70 -6.83 10.86
CA LEU A 13 10.39 -5.60 11.28
C LEU A 13 10.68 -4.70 10.08
N PHE A 14 11.27 -5.27 9.02
CA PHE A 14 11.54 -4.55 7.78
C PHE A 14 10.27 -3.96 7.16
N ALA A 15 9.21 -4.76 7.09
CA ALA A 15 7.91 -4.30 6.62
C ALA A 15 7.33 -3.17 7.48
N THR A 16 7.48 -3.24 8.80
CA THR A 16 6.99 -2.19 9.70
C THR A 16 7.76 -0.89 9.49
N VAL A 17 9.09 -0.96 9.33
CA VAL A 17 9.91 0.21 8.98
C VAL A 17 9.46 0.83 7.66
N LEU A 18 9.21 0.02 6.63
CA LEU A 18 8.68 0.50 5.35
C LEU A 18 7.34 1.24 5.50
N LEU A 19 6.40 0.68 6.28
CA LEU A 19 5.10 1.29 6.54
C LEU A 19 5.23 2.60 7.32
N VAL A 20 6.09 2.64 8.35
CA VAL A 20 6.32 3.84 9.18
C VAL A 20 7.00 4.94 8.37
N VAL A 21 8.04 4.61 7.60
CA VAL A 21 8.75 5.57 6.74
C VAL A 21 7.81 6.10 5.66
N GLY A 22 7.00 5.22 5.03
CA GLY A 22 5.98 5.63 4.06
C GLY A 22 4.94 6.58 4.66
N ALA A 23 4.42 6.27 5.86
CA ALA A 23 3.47 7.14 6.55
C ALA A 23 4.10 8.49 6.95
N GLY A 24 5.33 8.49 7.46
CA GLY A 24 6.06 9.71 7.78
C GLY A 24 6.26 10.60 6.55
N LEU A 25 6.72 10.01 5.43
CA LEU A 25 6.85 10.70 4.15
C LEU A 25 5.53 11.31 3.69
N LEU A 26 4.44 10.53 3.74
CA LEU A 26 3.12 11.01 3.34
C LEU A 26 2.68 12.21 4.18
N VAL A 27 2.80 12.12 5.51
CA VAL A 27 2.39 13.19 6.43
C VAL A 27 3.22 14.45 6.21
N ILE A 28 4.55 14.31 6.10
CA ILE A 28 5.43 15.46 5.87
C ILE A 28 5.13 16.09 4.51
N ALA A 29 4.96 15.30 3.45
CA ALA A 29 4.67 15.79 2.10
C ALA A 29 3.35 16.55 2.02
N LEU A 30 2.33 16.11 2.75
CA LEU A 30 1.03 16.77 2.81
C LEU A 30 1.03 18.02 3.70
N LEU A 31 1.81 18.05 4.79
CA LEU A 31 1.88 19.19 5.69
C LEU A 31 2.75 20.34 5.16
N THR A 32 3.87 20.02 4.51
CA THR A 32 4.89 21.02 4.18
C THR A 32 4.76 21.59 2.78
N GLN A 33 4.35 20.78 1.81
CA GLN A 33 4.45 21.14 0.39
C GLN A 33 3.25 20.66 -0.44
N PHE A 34 2.05 20.71 0.13
CA PHE A 34 0.83 20.26 -0.53
C PHE A 34 0.66 20.86 -1.94
N GLY A 35 0.35 20.01 -2.92
CA GLY A 35 0.11 20.40 -4.31
C GLY A 35 1.35 20.76 -5.13
N THR A 36 2.55 20.65 -4.57
CA THR A 36 3.80 20.82 -5.32
C THR A 36 4.22 19.52 -6.01
N ARG A 37 5.05 19.62 -7.04
CA ARG A 37 5.65 18.45 -7.71
C ARG A 37 6.41 17.53 -6.73
N LEU A 38 7.11 18.12 -5.76
CA LEU A 38 7.89 17.37 -4.78
C LEU A 38 6.99 16.57 -3.84
N SER A 39 5.83 17.13 -3.46
CA SER A 39 4.82 16.39 -2.70
C SER A 39 4.21 15.24 -3.51
N VAL A 40 3.97 15.44 -4.81
CA VAL A 40 3.53 14.34 -5.69
C VAL A 40 4.54 13.21 -5.72
N GLU A 41 5.81 13.51 -5.96
CA GLU A 41 6.88 12.50 -5.95
C GLU A 41 6.95 11.76 -4.60
N ALA A 42 6.92 12.50 -3.49
CA ALA A 42 6.94 11.93 -2.15
C ALA A 42 5.72 11.03 -1.86
N THR A 43 4.51 11.41 -2.30
CA THR A 43 3.31 10.57 -2.14
C THR A 43 3.37 9.30 -2.98
N VAL A 44 3.94 9.35 -4.20
CA VAL A 44 4.17 8.16 -5.03
C VAL A 44 5.21 7.25 -4.36
N THR A 45 6.29 7.81 -3.82
CA THR A 45 7.28 7.05 -3.05
C THR A 45 6.64 6.39 -1.83
N ALA A 46 5.81 7.11 -1.07
CA ALA A 46 5.08 6.57 0.07
C ALA A 46 4.17 5.39 -0.34
N ALA A 47 3.46 5.51 -1.47
CA ALA A 47 2.63 4.44 -2.01
C ALA A 47 3.45 3.17 -2.31
N ILE A 48 4.63 3.31 -2.91
CA ILE A 48 5.54 2.19 -3.19
C ILE A 48 6.03 1.55 -1.89
N LEU A 49 6.39 2.35 -0.87
CA LEU A 49 6.81 1.85 0.44
C LEU A 49 5.69 1.09 1.14
N PHE A 50 4.44 1.57 1.06
CA PHE A 50 3.28 0.85 1.59
C PHE A 50 3.07 -0.49 0.88
N LEU A 51 3.20 -0.53 -0.44
CA LEU A 51 3.04 -1.74 -1.24
C LEU A 51 4.13 -2.77 -0.91
N ALA A 52 5.39 -2.32 -0.80
CA ALA A 52 6.50 -3.15 -0.36
C ALA A 52 6.28 -3.67 1.08
N GLY A 53 5.89 -2.79 2.01
CA GLY A 53 5.57 -3.15 3.39
C GLY A 53 4.50 -4.24 3.46
N LEU A 54 3.41 -4.09 2.70
CA LEU A 54 2.34 -5.08 2.59
C LEU A 54 2.82 -6.44 2.05
N ILE A 55 3.73 -6.46 1.08
CA ILE A 55 4.27 -7.71 0.50
C ILE A 55 5.09 -8.50 1.53
N PHE A 56 5.86 -7.81 2.37
CA PHE A 56 6.74 -8.40 3.37
C PHE A 56 6.05 -8.68 4.72
N PHE A 57 4.98 -7.96 5.05
CA PHE A 57 4.25 -8.13 6.32
C PHE A 57 3.33 -9.36 6.26
N LYS A 58 3.74 -10.49 6.86
CA LYS A 58 2.95 -11.73 6.89
C LYS A 58 2.91 -12.34 8.29
N PRO A 59 1.74 -12.82 8.76
CA PRO A 59 0.41 -12.67 8.17
C PRO A 59 -0.12 -11.23 8.30
N THR A 60 -0.72 -10.69 7.23
CA THR A 60 -1.27 -9.34 7.22
C THR A 60 -2.69 -9.33 7.81
N PRO A 61 -2.96 -8.58 8.90
CA PRO A 61 -4.31 -8.47 9.43
C PRO A 61 -5.19 -7.69 8.45
N PHE A 62 -6.46 -8.10 8.33
CA PHE A 62 -7.40 -7.56 7.34
C PHE A 62 -7.58 -6.04 7.44
N TRP A 63 -7.65 -5.51 8.67
CA TRP A 63 -7.72 -4.07 8.93
C TRP A 63 -6.54 -3.31 8.34
N LEU A 64 -5.31 -3.78 8.59
CA LEU A 64 -4.10 -3.14 8.08
C LEU A 64 -4.04 -3.21 6.55
N LEU A 65 -4.47 -4.35 5.98
CA LEU A 65 -4.53 -4.55 4.54
C LEU A 65 -5.49 -3.55 3.87
N ILE A 66 -6.72 -3.42 4.36
CA ILE A 66 -7.68 -2.44 3.82
C ILE A 66 -7.12 -1.02 3.95
N SER A 67 -6.63 -0.64 5.13
CA SER A 67 -6.12 0.73 5.35
C SER A 67 -4.97 1.08 4.43
N THR A 68 -4.01 0.17 4.23
CA THR A 68 -2.88 0.42 3.32
C THR A 68 -3.30 0.44 1.86
N ILE A 69 -4.23 -0.42 1.43
CA ILE A 69 -4.80 -0.37 0.07
C ILE A 69 -5.49 0.99 -0.15
N SER A 70 -6.33 1.42 0.78
CA SER A 70 -7.00 2.72 0.70
C SER A 70 -5.99 3.88 0.61
N LEU A 71 -4.93 3.86 1.42
CA LEU A 71 -3.87 4.88 1.37
C LEU A 71 -3.14 4.88 0.03
N ILE A 72 -2.74 3.72 -0.48
CA ILE A 72 -2.08 3.59 -1.80
C ILE A 72 -2.97 4.16 -2.89
N SER A 73 -4.26 3.80 -2.91
CA SER A 73 -5.22 4.30 -3.88
C SER A 73 -5.38 5.81 -3.82
N LEU A 74 -5.48 6.38 -2.61
CA LEU A 74 -5.57 7.83 -2.43
C LEU A 74 -4.30 8.56 -2.88
N CYS A 75 -3.12 7.98 -2.65
CA CYS A 75 -1.86 8.52 -3.16
C CYS A 75 -1.86 8.58 -4.69
N THR A 76 -2.34 7.52 -5.35
CA THR A 76 -2.45 7.49 -6.81
C THR A 76 -3.46 8.51 -7.34
N GLY A 77 -4.60 8.68 -6.66
CA GLY A 77 -5.58 9.73 -6.97
C GLY A 77 -5.00 11.14 -6.84
N TYR A 78 -4.28 11.41 -5.74
CA TYR A 78 -3.58 12.67 -5.50
C TYR A 78 -2.54 12.93 -6.59
N ALA A 79 -1.69 11.95 -6.89
CA ALA A 79 -0.69 12.07 -7.95
C ALA A 79 -1.34 12.35 -9.32
N ALA A 80 -2.42 11.65 -9.66
CA ALA A 80 -3.16 11.89 -10.91
C ALA A 80 -3.78 13.29 -10.97
N TYR A 81 -4.33 13.79 -9.85
CA TYR A 81 -4.91 15.12 -9.77
C TYR A 81 -3.88 16.22 -10.05
N PHE A 82 -2.72 16.15 -9.40
CA PHE A 82 -1.67 17.18 -9.50
C PHE A 82 -0.72 17.00 -10.70
N SER A 83 -0.74 15.85 -11.37
CA SER A 83 0.08 15.59 -12.58
C SER A 83 -0.63 15.85 -13.91
N THR A 84 -1.96 15.96 -13.89
CA THR A 84 -2.81 16.25 -15.08
C THR A 84 -3.49 17.62 -14.88
N PRO A 85 -4.33 18.15 -15.80
CA PRO A 85 -4.96 19.46 -15.61
C PRO A 85 -6.06 19.44 -14.54
N TYR A 86 -5.71 19.09 -13.29
CA TYR A 86 -6.53 19.16 -12.08
C TYR A 86 -7.93 18.55 -12.25
N THR A 87 -8.01 17.40 -12.94
CA THR A 87 -9.29 16.75 -13.20
C THR A 87 -9.68 15.84 -12.05
N TRP A 88 -10.76 16.21 -11.35
CA TRP A 88 -11.34 15.38 -10.29
C TRP A 88 -11.78 14.00 -10.80
N LEU A 89 -12.32 13.95 -12.03
CA LEU A 89 -12.72 12.69 -12.67
C LEU A 89 -11.52 11.76 -12.87
N GLY A 90 -10.40 12.28 -13.35
CA GLY A 90 -9.16 11.51 -13.52
C GLY A 90 -8.62 10.98 -12.19
N ALA A 91 -8.66 11.80 -11.14
CA ALA A 91 -8.25 11.41 -9.79
C ALA A 91 -9.12 10.27 -9.21
N ILE A 92 -10.44 10.35 -9.36
CA ILE A 92 -11.38 9.32 -8.92
C ILE A 92 -11.12 8.01 -9.68
N ILE A 93 -11.00 8.08 -11.01
CA ILE A 93 -10.72 6.90 -11.85
C ILE A 93 -9.39 6.26 -11.42
N ALA A 94 -8.33 7.05 -11.26
CA ALA A 94 -7.03 6.55 -10.83
C ALA A 94 -7.09 5.87 -9.45
N THR A 95 -7.83 6.45 -8.51
CA THR A 95 -8.05 5.88 -7.16
C THR A 95 -8.74 4.52 -7.23
N VAL A 96 -9.85 4.44 -7.97
CA VAL A 96 -10.67 3.21 -8.09
C VAL A 96 -9.90 2.12 -8.82
N VAL A 97 -9.24 2.45 -9.93
CA VAL A 97 -8.43 1.50 -10.70
C VAL A 97 -7.30 0.96 -9.84
N MET A 98 -6.58 1.82 -9.11
CA MET A 98 -5.49 1.37 -8.25
C MET A 98 -5.99 0.46 -7.12
N ALA A 99 -7.13 0.79 -6.49
CA ALA A 99 -7.74 -0.07 -5.47
C ALA A 99 -8.05 -1.47 -6.03
N GLY A 100 -8.59 -1.53 -7.26
CA GLY A 100 -8.87 -2.78 -7.96
C GLY A 100 -7.60 -3.59 -8.24
N ILE A 101 -6.55 -2.96 -8.78
CA ILE A 101 -5.28 -3.62 -9.12
C ILE A 101 -4.63 -4.22 -7.87
N VAL A 102 -4.49 -3.44 -6.80
CA VAL A 102 -3.81 -3.91 -5.58
C VAL A 102 -4.62 -5.03 -4.93
N SER A 103 -5.95 -4.87 -4.81
CA SER A 103 -6.82 -5.90 -4.24
C SER A 103 -6.76 -7.21 -5.03
N TYR A 104 -6.79 -7.12 -6.35
CA TYR A 104 -6.69 -8.28 -7.23
C TYR A 104 -5.31 -8.96 -7.10
N GLY A 105 -4.22 -8.19 -7.13
CA GLY A 105 -2.86 -8.72 -6.99
C GLY A 105 -2.64 -9.49 -5.69
N PHE A 106 -3.17 -8.98 -4.57
CA PHE A 106 -3.14 -9.68 -3.29
C PHE A 106 -3.95 -10.98 -3.30
N ASN A 107 -5.16 -10.96 -3.84
CA ASN A 107 -6.01 -12.14 -3.96
C ASN A 107 -5.30 -13.23 -4.81
N LEU A 108 -4.74 -12.84 -5.95
CA LEU A 108 -4.03 -13.74 -6.84
C LEU A 108 -2.80 -14.37 -6.16
N GLY A 109 -2.03 -13.56 -5.42
CA GLY A 109 -0.91 -14.04 -4.61
C GLY A 109 -1.33 -15.06 -3.53
N GLN A 110 -2.50 -14.89 -2.92
CA GLN A 110 -3.04 -15.89 -1.98
C GLN A 110 -3.48 -17.17 -2.69
N VAL A 111 -4.16 -17.06 -3.83
CA VAL A 111 -4.59 -18.21 -4.63
C VAL A 111 -3.39 -19.04 -5.10
N MET A 112 -2.31 -18.40 -5.58
CA MET A 112 -1.09 -19.10 -6.01
C MET A 112 -0.43 -19.86 -4.86
N LYS A 113 -0.36 -19.26 -3.66
CA LYS A 113 0.18 -19.95 -2.47
C LYS A 113 -0.65 -21.17 -2.08
N ARG A 114 -1.99 -21.04 -2.09
CA ARG A 114 -2.92 -22.16 -1.82
C ARG A 114 -2.81 -23.27 -2.86
N ARG A 115 -2.59 -22.93 -4.13
CA ARG A 115 -2.37 -23.93 -5.18
C ARG A 115 -1.03 -24.64 -4.97
N ARG A 116 0.06 -23.92 -4.68
CA ARG A 116 1.38 -24.52 -4.42
C ARG A 116 1.35 -25.51 -3.26
N SER A 117 0.60 -25.25 -2.20
CA SER A 117 0.47 -26.20 -1.08
C SER A 117 -0.31 -27.46 -1.43
N ARG A 118 -1.23 -27.42 -2.40
CA ARG A 118 -1.97 -28.61 -2.89
C ARG A 118 -1.15 -29.51 -3.80
N TRP A 119 -0.12 -28.99 -4.46
CA TRP A 119 0.81 -29.80 -5.28
C TRP A 119 1.85 -30.56 -4.45
N TYR A 120 2.03 -30.20 -3.18
CA TYR A 120 2.94 -30.85 -2.24
C TYR A 120 2.24 -31.85 -1.31
N GLN A 121 0.92 -32.02 -1.46
CA GLN A 121 0.14 -33.11 -0.86
C GLN A 121 -0.03 -34.22 -1.88
#